data_AF-A0A814TN68-F1
#
_entry.id   AF-A0A814TN68-F1
#
_cell.length_a   1.000
_cell.length_b   1.000
_cell.length_c   1.000
_cell.angle_alpha   90.00
_cell.angle_beta   90.00
_cell.angle_gamma   90.00
#
_symmetry.space_group_name_H-M   'P 1'
#
loop_
_entity.id
_entity.type
_entity.pdbx_description
1 polymer ?
#
loop_
_entity_poly.entity_id
_entity_poly.type
_entity_poly.pdbx_seq_one_letter_code
_entity_poly.pdbx_strand_id
1 'polypeptide(L)'
;MESVCDIFCIGQYAGICAGKCMTNTSSQTCINGTICDGYNNAVCARKCYDNYIQTCIEDHICNGTNVGTCGGECYNKLYQTCFDGIICTNMNAALCGGKCFSKTPERTCINGTVCNGFNMDTCAGNCYSKLLQQCLNDTICNGTNSGICAGTCYDRNSQKCFNEILCNGSNAGICAGKCFNNVYSQRCFDGVLCNGFNPGMCNGKCYDRLSQTCIDGVLCNSTDNAVCNGKCYNSIFQKCPQGVVCTLWPSILVCADKCYNNAYEKCVGAPSCGTACCGSGPGFGGNTTFHSSSYGTTTIFGTCTACKDSGNPAYCSGGYANANPPSAPGFYRFPGNDSACSSTAPLNALYSC
;
A
#
# COMPACT_ATOMS: atom_id res chain seq x y z
N MET A 1 -38.29 -40.51 79.86
CA MET A 1 -39.23 -41.50 79.30
C MET A 1 -39.21 -41.35 77.81
N GLU A 2 -38.47 -42.19 77.10
CA GLU A 2 -38.61 -42.31 75.65
C GLU A 2 -39.70 -43.34 75.39
N SER A 3 -40.69 -42.99 74.55
CA SER A 3 -41.75 -43.92 74.18
C SER A 3 -41.24 -44.85 73.11
N VAL A 4 -40.83 -46.06 73.49
CA VAL A 4 -40.49 -47.13 72.54
C VAL A 4 -41.79 -47.56 71.85
N CYS A 5 -42.01 -47.05 70.64
CA CYS A 5 -43.11 -47.49 69.78
C CYS A 5 -42.72 -48.82 69.14
N ASP A 6 -43.01 -49.93 69.82
CA ASP A 6 -42.79 -51.28 69.30
C ASP A 6 -43.58 -51.50 68.00
N ILE A 7 -42.87 -51.84 66.93
CA ILE A 7 -43.45 -51.97 65.59
C ILE A 7 -43.98 -53.40 65.39
N PHE A 8 -45.25 -53.60 65.74
CA PHE A 8 -45.94 -54.88 65.60
C PHE A 8 -46.43 -55.10 64.15
N CYS A 9 -45.79 -56.03 63.43
CA CYS A 9 -46.18 -56.42 62.08
C CYS A 9 -47.08 -57.65 62.12
N ILE A 10 -48.34 -57.53 61.69
CA ILE A 10 -49.35 -58.58 61.81
C ILE A 10 -49.55 -59.29 60.46
N GLY A 11 -49.29 -60.60 60.43
CA GLY A 11 -49.54 -61.46 59.27
C GLY A 11 -48.70 -62.74 59.30
N GLN A 12 -49.17 -63.82 58.67
CA GLN A 12 -48.48 -65.11 58.63
C GLN A 12 -47.10 -65.06 57.95
N TYR A 13 -46.89 -64.07 57.09
CA TYR A 13 -45.65 -63.82 56.35
C TYR A 13 -45.11 -62.39 56.62
N ALA A 14 -45.40 -61.83 57.80
CA ALA A 14 -44.92 -60.51 58.19
C ALA A 14 -43.48 -60.58 58.76
N GLY A 15 -42.73 -59.49 58.61
CA GLY A 15 -41.38 -59.34 59.18
C GLY A 15 -40.98 -57.87 59.33
N ILE A 16 -39.83 -57.59 59.95
CA ILE A 16 -39.36 -56.22 60.20
C ILE A 16 -38.06 -55.96 59.43
N CYS A 17 -37.97 -54.81 58.77
CA CYS A 17 -36.76 -54.31 58.11
C CYS A 17 -36.56 -52.83 58.45
N ALA A 18 -35.51 -52.51 59.20
CA ALA A 18 -35.15 -51.14 59.63
C ALA A 18 -36.34 -50.27 60.10
N GLY A 19 -37.20 -50.83 60.97
CA GLY A 19 -38.37 -50.13 61.50
C GLY A 19 -39.56 -50.02 60.53
N LYS A 20 -39.63 -50.89 59.51
CA LYS A 20 -40.78 -51.02 58.60
C LYS A 20 -41.25 -52.47 58.52
N CYS A 21 -42.54 -52.68 58.35
CA CYS A 21 -43.10 -54.00 58.13
C CYS A 21 -42.92 -54.46 56.68
N MET A 22 -42.36 -55.66 56.50
CA MET A 22 -42.51 -56.47 55.29
C MET A 22 -43.90 -57.13 55.34
N THR A 23 -44.62 -57.08 54.22
CA THR A 23 -45.97 -57.63 54.06
C THR A 23 -45.97 -59.08 53.58
N ASN A 24 -44.91 -59.54 52.94
CA ASN A 24 -44.75 -60.94 52.53
C ASN A 24 -43.27 -61.38 52.48
N THR A 25 -42.77 -62.02 53.54
CA THR A 25 -41.41 -62.58 53.62
C THR A 25 -41.14 -63.71 52.62
N SER A 26 -42.14 -64.26 51.92
CA SER A 26 -41.93 -65.18 50.80
C SER A 26 -41.58 -64.48 49.48
N SER A 27 -41.83 -63.17 49.36
CA SER A 27 -41.52 -62.38 48.16
C SER A 27 -40.75 -61.09 48.43
N GLN A 28 -40.38 -60.81 49.68
CA GLN A 28 -39.68 -59.59 50.09
C GLN A 28 -38.39 -59.91 50.83
N THR A 29 -37.32 -59.21 50.47
CA THR A 29 -36.01 -59.31 51.11
C THR A 29 -35.64 -57.99 51.77
N CYS A 30 -35.16 -58.04 53.01
CA CYS A 30 -34.56 -56.87 53.68
C CYS A 30 -33.07 -56.79 53.33
N ILE A 31 -32.66 -55.73 52.63
CA ILE A 31 -31.28 -55.52 52.17
C ILE A 31 -30.85 -54.11 52.60
N ASN A 32 -29.81 -54.00 53.43
CA ASN A 32 -29.29 -52.73 53.96
C ASN A 32 -30.38 -51.77 54.49
N GLY A 33 -31.39 -52.32 55.18
CA GLY A 33 -32.53 -51.56 55.71
C GLY A 33 -33.56 -51.07 54.68
N THR A 34 -33.50 -51.60 53.46
CA THR A 34 -34.48 -51.38 52.38
C THR A 34 -35.25 -52.67 52.14
N ILE A 35 -36.57 -52.59 51.96
CA ILE A 35 -37.40 -53.73 51.59
C ILE A 35 -37.45 -53.80 50.06
N CYS A 36 -37.13 -54.95 49.49
CA CYS A 36 -37.13 -55.18 48.05
C CYS A 36 -38.07 -56.35 47.68
N ASP A 37 -39.01 -56.10 46.77
CA ASP A 37 -39.92 -57.11 46.22
C ASP A 37 -39.25 -57.93 45.10
N GLY A 38 -39.32 -59.25 45.19
CA GLY A 38 -38.75 -60.20 44.23
C GLY A 38 -37.40 -60.80 44.65
N TYR A 39 -36.94 -61.77 43.85
CA TYR A 39 -35.63 -62.43 44.01
C TYR A 39 -34.53 -61.67 43.26
N ASN A 40 -33.26 -62.00 43.52
CA ASN A 40 -32.06 -61.38 42.90
C ASN A 40 -31.93 -59.85 43.10
N ASN A 41 -32.67 -59.27 44.05
CA ASN A 41 -32.53 -57.87 44.40
C ASN A 41 -31.16 -57.56 45.05
N ALA A 42 -30.64 -56.37 44.77
CA ALA A 42 -29.60 -55.69 45.53
C ALA A 42 -30.01 -54.22 45.76
N VAL A 43 -29.20 -53.44 46.50
CA VAL A 43 -29.52 -52.06 46.85
C VAL A 43 -28.41 -51.10 46.44
N CYS A 44 -28.80 -50.03 45.75
CA CYS A 44 -27.96 -48.93 45.25
C CYS A 44 -28.65 -47.60 45.59
N ALA A 45 -27.96 -46.59 46.14
CA ALA A 45 -28.58 -45.31 46.52
C ALA A 45 -29.90 -45.42 47.35
N ARG A 46 -30.00 -46.44 48.22
CA ARG A 46 -31.22 -46.79 49.00
C ARG A 46 -32.46 -47.16 48.17
N LYS A 47 -32.26 -47.56 46.91
CA LYS A 47 -33.25 -48.13 45.98
C LYS A 47 -32.90 -49.59 45.68
N CYS A 48 -33.91 -50.43 45.49
CA CYS A 48 -33.74 -51.80 45.04
C CYS A 48 -33.48 -51.86 43.53
N TYR A 49 -32.69 -52.84 43.08
CA TYR A 49 -32.47 -53.15 41.66
C TYR A 49 -32.26 -54.66 41.46
N ASP A 50 -32.63 -55.18 40.29
CA ASP A 50 -32.44 -56.60 39.94
C ASP A 50 -30.99 -56.81 39.48
N ASN A 51 -30.17 -57.49 40.30
CA ASN A 51 -28.75 -57.66 40.02
C ASN A 51 -28.44 -58.63 38.86
N TYR A 52 -29.46 -59.29 38.29
CA TYR A 52 -29.33 -60.10 37.09
C TYR A 52 -29.36 -59.26 35.80
N ILE A 53 -30.10 -58.13 35.80
CA ILE A 53 -30.27 -57.26 34.62
C ILE A 53 -29.79 -55.82 34.81
N GLN A 54 -29.38 -55.41 36.02
CA GLN A 54 -28.95 -54.05 36.34
C GLN A 54 -27.64 -54.04 37.13
N THR A 55 -26.85 -52.97 36.96
CA THR A 55 -25.59 -52.71 37.66
C THR A 55 -25.68 -51.41 38.45
N CYS A 56 -25.22 -51.43 39.70
CA CYS A 56 -25.02 -50.23 40.52
C CYS A 56 -23.64 -49.62 40.23
N ILE A 57 -23.58 -48.32 39.92
CA ILE A 57 -22.33 -47.58 39.66
C ILE A 57 -22.50 -46.18 40.25
N GLU A 58 -21.71 -45.82 41.27
CA GLU A 58 -21.66 -44.45 41.83
C GLU A 58 -23.07 -43.89 42.17
N ASP A 59 -23.88 -44.70 42.85
CA ASP A 59 -25.30 -44.42 43.19
C ASP A 59 -26.30 -44.35 42.01
N HIS A 60 -25.86 -44.59 40.77
CA HIS A 60 -26.74 -44.82 39.61
C HIS A 60 -27.05 -46.32 39.42
N ILE A 61 -28.30 -46.62 39.05
CA ILE A 61 -28.75 -47.97 38.63
C ILE A 61 -28.87 -47.97 37.11
N CYS A 62 -28.01 -48.75 36.44
CA CYS A 62 -27.93 -48.81 34.98
C CYS A 62 -28.39 -50.19 34.46
N ASN A 63 -29.17 -50.21 33.38
CA ASN A 63 -29.66 -51.45 32.75
C ASN A 63 -28.56 -52.14 31.94
N GLY A 64 -28.28 -53.42 32.23
CA GLY A 64 -27.24 -54.24 31.62
C GLY A 64 -25.98 -54.38 32.50
N THR A 65 -25.11 -55.32 32.13
CA THR A 65 -23.87 -55.66 32.85
C THR A 65 -22.62 -54.93 32.32
N ASN A 66 -22.64 -54.49 31.06
CA ASN A 66 -21.51 -53.81 30.40
C ASN A 66 -21.69 -52.28 30.39
N VAL A 67 -22.09 -51.70 31.52
CA VAL A 67 -22.46 -50.28 31.63
C VAL A 67 -21.47 -49.45 32.44
N GLY A 68 -21.54 -48.12 32.26
CA GLY A 68 -20.80 -47.11 33.01
C GLY A 68 -21.63 -45.85 33.22
N THR A 69 -21.15 -44.98 34.11
CA THR A 69 -21.64 -43.60 34.33
C THR A 69 -20.82 -42.62 33.49
N CYS A 70 -21.48 -41.61 32.91
CA CYS A 70 -20.84 -40.53 32.16
C CYS A 70 -21.69 -39.26 32.31
N GLY A 71 -21.19 -38.24 33.02
CA GLY A 71 -21.96 -37.00 33.25
C GLY A 71 -23.25 -37.18 34.08
N GLY A 72 -23.38 -38.30 34.81
CA GLY A 72 -24.61 -38.71 35.49
C GLY A 72 -25.55 -39.61 34.67
N GLU A 73 -25.26 -39.82 33.38
CA GLU A 73 -26.03 -40.70 32.49
C GLU A 73 -25.41 -42.11 32.40
N CYS A 74 -26.26 -43.12 32.21
CA CYS A 74 -25.82 -44.50 32.00
C CYS A 74 -25.47 -44.75 30.53
N TYR A 75 -24.28 -45.32 30.26
CA TYR A 75 -23.84 -45.68 28.90
C TYR A 75 -23.37 -47.13 28.79
N ASN A 76 -23.49 -47.73 27.60
CA ASN A 76 -23.05 -49.09 27.29
C ASN A 76 -21.62 -49.10 26.72
N LYS A 77 -20.69 -49.66 27.49
CA LYS A 77 -19.24 -49.72 27.19
C LYS A 77 -18.89 -50.56 25.95
N LEU A 78 -19.81 -51.38 25.43
CA LEU A 78 -19.59 -52.19 24.22
C LEU A 78 -19.77 -51.42 22.92
N TYR A 79 -20.44 -50.26 22.96
CA TYR A 79 -20.82 -49.51 21.75
C TYR A 79 -20.62 -48.00 21.88
N GLN A 80 -20.52 -47.47 23.10
CA GLN A 80 -20.45 -46.04 23.39
C GLN A 80 -19.20 -45.71 24.20
N THR A 81 -18.64 -44.51 23.98
CA THR A 81 -17.45 -44.00 24.67
C THR A 81 -17.79 -42.72 25.42
N CYS A 82 -17.35 -42.60 26.67
CA CYS A 82 -17.47 -41.38 27.47
C CYS A 82 -16.25 -40.48 27.26
N PHE A 83 -16.47 -39.19 27.10
CA PHE A 83 -15.44 -38.15 27.11
C PHE A 83 -15.98 -36.92 27.85
N ASP A 84 -15.35 -36.52 28.96
CA ASP A 84 -15.68 -35.31 29.72
C ASP A 84 -17.18 -35.13 30.05
N GLY A 85 -17.88 -36.25 30.32
CA GLY A 85 -19.32 -36.28 30.59
C GLY A 85 -20.23 -36.40 29.36
N ILE A 86 -19.66 -36.40 28.15
CA ILE A 86 -20.39 -36.57 26.89
C ILE A 86 -20.31 -38.04 26.43
N ILE A 87 -21.47 -38.65 26.17
CA ILE A 87 -21.59 -40.01 25.64
C ILE A 87 -21.59 -39.97 24.11
N CYS A 88 -20.59 -40.59 23.49
CA CYS A 88 -20.51 -40.76 22.04
C CYS A 88 -20.98 -42.16 21.62
N THR A 89 -21.83 -42.25 20.59
CA THR A 89 -22.52 -43.49 20.17
C THR A 89 -21.69 -44.47 19.31
N ASN A 90 -20.36 -44.41 19.40
CA ASN A 90 -19.45 -45.27 18.66
C ASN A 90 -18.14 -45.44 19.45
N MET A 91 -17.63 -46.67 19.57
CA MET A 91 -16.34 -46.96 20.20
C MET A 91 -15.18 -46.16 19.58
N ASN A 92 -15.19 -46.00 18.25
CA ASN A 92 -14.19 -45.21 17.50
C ASN A 92 -14.53 -43.72 17.43
N ALA A 93 -15.28 -43.19 18.40
CA ALA A 93 -15.49 -41.75 18.52
C ALA A 93 -14.29 -41.02 19.16
N ALA A 94 -14.26 -39.71 18.97
CA ALA A 94 -13.49 -38.74 19.76
C ALA A 94 -14.30 -37.44 19.88
N LEU A 95 -13.93 -36.54 20.78
CA LEU A 95 -14.49 -35.19 20.84
C LEU A 95 -13.72 -34.21 19.95
N CYS A 96 -14.47 -33.28 19.36
CA CYS A 96 -13.95 -32.07 18.73
C CYS A 96 -14.96 -30.94 18.92
N GLY A 97 -14.56 -29.80 19.50
CA GLY A 97 -15.46 -28.66 19.73
C GLY A 97 -16.69 -29.00 20.56
N GLY A 98 -16.56 -29.88 21.56
CA GLY A 98 -17.67 -30.38 22.37
C GLY A 98 -18.62 -31.35 21.65
N LYS A 99 -18.28 -31.85 20.46
CA LYS A 99 -19.11 -32.76 19.66
C LYS A 99 -18.38 -34.07 19.36
N CYS A 100 -19.12 -35.17 19.42
CA CYS A 100 -18.63 -36.49 19.02
C CYS A 100 -18.40 -36.56 17.51
N PHE A 101 -17.27 -37.14 17.08
CA PHE A 101 -17.03 -37.49 15.68
C PHE A 101 -16.37 -38.87 15.56
N SER A 102 -16.73 -39.64 14.54
CA SER A 102 -16.05 -40.90 14.20
C SER A 102 -14.62 -40.62 13.72
N LYS A 103 -13.64 -41.12 14.46
CA LYS A 103 -12.21 -41.04 14.17
C LYS A 103 -11.87 -42.00 13.02
N THR A 104 -11.36 -41.46 11.92
CA THR A 104 -10.80 -42.23 10.79
C THR A 104 -9.46 -41.60 10.40
N PRO A 105 -8.58 -42.28 9.63
CA PRO A 105 -7.29 -41.72 9.23
C PRO A 105 -7.39 -40.38 8.45
N GLU A 106 -8.53 -40.16 7.81
CA GLU A 106 -8.84 -38.96 7.03
C GLU A 106 -9.55 -37.86 7.84
N ARG A 107 -9.87 -38.08 9.13
CA ARG A 107 -10.68 -37.14 9.93
C ARG A 107 -9.93 -36.68 11.17
N THR A 108 -9.47 -35.43 11.13
CA THR A 108 -8.66 -34.81 12.18
C THR A 108 -9.44 -33.69 12.87
N CYS A 109 -9.38 -33.62 14.20
CA CYS A 109 -9.83 -32.43 14.92
C CYS A 109 -8.73 -31.37 14.91
N ILE A 110 -9.05 -30.16 14.44
CA ILE A 110 -8.14 -29.02 14.38
C ILE A 110 -8.90 -27.82 14.96
N ASN A 111 -8.38 -27.22 16.05
CA ASN A 111 -8.96 -26.04 16.72
C ASN A 111 -10.48 -26.14 17.01
N GLY A 112 -10.98 -27.34 17.32
CA GLY A 112 -12.39 -27.60 17.59
C GLY A 112 -13.27 -27.89 16.35
N THR A 113 -12.72 -27.77 15.13
CA THR A 113 -13.39 -28.16 13.88
C THR A 113 -12.91 -29.54 13.40
N VAL A 114 -13.82 -30.40 12.94
CA VAL A 114 -13.46 -31.68 12.33
C VAL A 114 -13.19 -31.49 10.84
N CYS A 115 -11.92 -31.60 10.44
CA CYS A 115 -11.49 -31.52 9.06
C CYS A 115 -11.37 -32.91 8.42
N ASN A 116 -11.86 -33.05 7.20
CA ASN A 116 -11.75 -34.26 6.39
C ASN A 116 -10.63 -34.06 5.34
N GLY A 117 -9.76 -35.06 5.14
CA GLY A 117 -8.62 -35.05 4.24
C GLY A 117 -7.26 -34.96 4.95
N PHE A 118 -6.18 -35.09 4.16
CA PHE A 118 -4.80 -35.02 4.64
C PHE A 118 -4.21 -33.60 4.50
N ASN A 119 -3.25 -33.25 5.36
CA ASN A 119 -2.59 -31.93 5.39
C ASN A 119 -3.56 -30.75 5.56
N MET A 120 -4.67 -30.97 6.26
CA MET A 120 -5.66 -29.93 6.56
C MET A 120 -5.16 -28.94 7.63
N ASP A 121 -5.76 -27.76 7.65
CA ASP A 121 -5.71 -26.79 8.75
C ASP A 121 -7.03 -25.98 8.80
N THR A 122 -7.13 -25.05 9.75
CA THR A 122 -8.30 -24.18 9.92
C THR A 122 -7.99 -22.69 9.69
N CYS A 123 -8.92 -21.98 9.05
CA CYS A 123 -8.90 -20.55 8.82
C CYS A 123 -10.32 -20.01 9.09
N ALA A 124 -10.50 -19.03 9.99
CA ALA A 124 -11.83 -18.58 10.43
C ALA A 124 -12.80 -19.73 10.80
N GLY A 125 -12.31 -20.78 11.45
CA GLY A 125 -13.08 -21.99 11.79
C GLY A 125 -13.37 -22.96 10.64
N ASN A 126 -13.06 -22.60 9.39
CA ASN A 126 -13.26 -23.41 8.19
C ASN A 126 -12.00 -24.22 7.83
N CYS A 127 -12.18 -25.46 7.38
CA CYS A 127 -11.08 -26.35 7.00
C CYS A 127 -10.54 -26.05 5.59
N TYR A 128 -9.22 -26.02 5.42
CA TYR A 128 -8.54 -25.88 4.13
C TYR A 128 -7.36 -26.84 3.99
N SER A 129 -6.91 -27.15 2.76
CA SER A 129 -5.75 -28.02 2.53
C SER A 129 -4.47 -27.21 2.32
N LYS A 130 -3.48 -27.35 3.20
CA LYS A 130 -2.18 -26.63 3.12
C LYS A 130 -1.34 -26.96 1.87
N LEU A 131 -1.69 -28.01 1.13
CA LEU A 131 -1.04 -28.35 -0.14
C LEU A 131 -1.56 -27.52 -1.32
N LEU A 132 -2.79 -27.02 -1.25
CA LEU A 132 -3.50 -26.39 -2.36
C LEU A 132 -3.96 -24.96 -2.07
N GLN A 133 -3.97 -24.58 -0.78
CA GLN A 133 -4.60 -23.37 -0.27
C GLN A 133 -3.81 -22.81 0.93
N GLN A 134 -4.03 -21.54 1.25
CA GLN A 134 -3.47 -20.86 2.41
C GLN A 134 -4.51 -19.98 3.11
N CYS A 135 -4.32 -19.73 4.40
CA CYS A 135 -5.08 -18.75 5.17
C CYS A 135 -4.37 -17.39 5.12
N LEU A 136 -5.06 -16.33 4.70
CA LEU A 136 -4.58 -14.95 4.70
C LEU A 136 -5.69 -14.04 5.25
N ASN A 137 -5.45 -13.39 6.39
CA ASN A 137 -6.43 -12.52 7.07
C ASN A 137 -7.83 -13.16 7.14
N ASP A 138 -7.92 -14.31 7.80
CA ASP A 138 -9.15 -15.11 7.97
C ASP A 138 -9.84 -15.58 6.66
N THR A 139 -9.20 -15.38 5.51
CA THR A 139 -9.69 -15.76 4.19
C THR A 139 -8.88 -16.94 3.63
N ILE A 140 -9.57 -17.99 3.16
CA ILE A 140 -8.93 -19.13 2.48
C ILE A 140 -8.71 -18.78 1.01
N CYS A 141 -7.45 -18.68 0.60
CA CYS A 141 -7.07 -18.45 -0.80
C CYS A 141 -6.57 -19.74 -1.46
N ASN A 142 -6.97 -19.95 -2.72
CA ASN A 142 -6.44 -21.01 -3.56
C ASN A 142 -5.01 -20.67 -4.05
N GLY A 143 -4.17 -21.70 -4.19
CA GLY A 143 -2.75 -21.58 -4.47
C GLY A 143 -1.92 -21.13 -3.26
N THR A 144 -0.65 -21.49 -3.21
CA THR A 144 0.29 -21.11 -2.14
C THR A 144 1.00 -19.78 -2.39
N ASN A 145 0.90 -19.20 -3.59
CA ASN A 145 1.45 -17.87 -3.93
C ASN A 145 0.36 -16.81 -4.17
N SER A 146 -0.78 -16.92 -3.48
CA SER A 146 -1.82 -15.89 -3.51
C SER A 146 -1.57 -14.77 -2.48
N GLY A 147 -2.25 -13.64 -2.66
CA GLY A 147 -2.31 -12.50 -1.73
C GLY A 147 -3.75 -12.03 -1.55
N ILE A 148 -3.96 -11.04 -0.66
CA ILE A 148 -5.26 -10.37 -0.49
C ILE A 148 -5.17 -8.95 -1.04
N CYS A 149 -6.18 -8.53 -1.80
CA CYS A 149 -6.37 -7.17 -2.30
C CYS A 149 -7.85 -6.80 -2.16
N ALA A 150 -8.20 -5.72 -1.45
CA ALA A 150 -9.60 -5.36 -1.14
C ALA A 150 -10.44 -6.54 -0.60
N GLY A 151 -9.89 -7.30 0.36
CA GLY A 151 -10.52 -8.52 0.91
C GLY A 151 -10.61 -9.72 -0.05
N THR A 152 -10.15 -9.58 -1.29
CA THR A 152 -10.25 -10.62 -2.34
C THR A 152 -8.91 -11.32 -2.56
N CYS A 153 -8.93 -12.66 -2.66
CA CYS A 153 -7.76 -13.46 -3.02
C CYS A 153 -7.32 -13.21 -4.47
N TYR A 154 -6.01 -13.05 -4.69
CA TYR A 154 -5.41 -12.90 -6.03
C TYR A 154 -4.12 -13.73 -6.16
N ASP A 155 -3.73 -14.15 -7.37
CA ASP A 155 -2.46 -14.85 -7.61
C ASP A 155 -1.31 -13.86 -7.85
N ARG A 156 -0.24 -13.93 -7.06
CA ARG A 156 0.93 -13.02 -7.18
C ARG A 156 1.79 -13.30 -8.41
N ASN A 157 1.66 -14.47 -9.06
CA ASN A 157 2.38 -14.76 -10.31
C ASN A 157 1.76 -14.00 -11.48
N SER A 158 0.43 -13.92 -11.54
CA SER A 158 -0.32 -13.35 -12.68
C SER A 158 -0.97 -11.98 -12.41
N GLN A 159 -1.01 -11.50 -11.16
CA GLN A 159 -1.71 -10.25 -10.79
C GLN A 159 -0.92 -9.45 -9.72
N LYS A 160 -1.23 -8.14 -9.60
CA LYS A 160 -0.64 -7.22 -8.61
C LYS A 160 -1.70 -6.35 -7.95
N CYS A 161 -1.59 -6.17 -6.64
CA CYS A 161 -2.40 -5.23 -5.86
C CYS A 161 -1.68 -3.88 -5.72
N PHE A 162 -2.40 -2.78 -5.87
CA PHE A 162 -1.92 -1.42 -5.69
C PHE A 162 -3.00 -0.57 -5.00
N ASN A 163 -2.83 -0.26 -3.71
CA ASN A 163 -3.81 0.50 -2.91
C ASN A 163 -5.26 0.01 -3.13
N GLU A 164 -5.50 -1.27 -2.81
CA GLU A 164 -6.79 -1.97 -2.96
C GLU A 164 -7.24 -2.23 -4.41
N ILE A 165 -6.60 -1.65 -5.42
CA ILE A 165 -6.90 -1.92 -6.83
C ILE A 165 -6.10 -3.14 -7.32
N LEU A 166 -6.79 -4.17 -7.78
CA LEU A 166 -6.19 -5.38 -8.34
C LEU A 166 -6.01 -5.26 -9.86
N CYS A 167 -4.78 -5.46 -10.33
CA CYS A 167 -4.40 -5.38 -11.74
C CYS A 167 -3.87 -6.71 -12.29
N ASN A 168 -4.35 -7.10 -13.47
CA ASN A 168 -3.91 -8.33 -14.15
C ASN A 168 -2.60 -8.10 -14.93
N GLY A 169 -1.71 -9.09 -14.87
CA GLY A 169 -0.37 -9.10 -15.46
C GLY A 169 0.73 -8.90 -14.42
N SER A 170 1.75 -9.77 -14.45
CA SER A 170 2.97 -9.63 -13.63
C SER A 170 3.70 -8.29 -13.85
N ASN A 171 3.55 -7.69 -15.03
CA ASN A 171 4.09 -6.38 -15.42
C ASN A 171 3.09 -5.23 -15.31
N ALA A 172 1.99 -5.41 -14.58
CA ALA A 172 1.04 -4.35 -14.30
C ALA A 172 1.63 -3.21 -13.44
N GLY A 173 1.07 -2.02 -13.60
CA GLY A 173 1.24 -0.83 -12.78
C GLY A 173 -0.07 -0.02 -12.73
N ILE A 174 -0.09 1.09 -11.99
CA ILE A 174 -1.23 2.02 -11.94
C ILE A 174 -0.84 3.42 -12.42
N CYS A 175 -1.74 4.04 -13.17
CA CYS A 175 -1.69 5.43 -13.60
C CYS A 175 -3.08 6.07 -13.39
N ALA A 176 -3.16 7.16 -12.62
CA ALA A 176 -4.42 7.83 -12.24
C ALA A 176 -5.56 6.86 -11.84
N GLY A 177 -5.27 5.92 -10.93
CA GLY A 177 -6.24 4.94 -10.44
C GLY A 177 -6.64 3.84 -11.43
N LYS A 178 -6.00 3.75 -12.60
CA LYS A 178 -6.26 2.72 -13.62
C LYS A 178 -5.06 1.80 -13.80
N CYS A 179 -5.34 0.50 -13.90
CA CYS A 179 -4.35 -0.51 -14.27
C CYS A 179 -3.83 -0.29 -15.70
N PHE A 180 -2.53 -0.44 -15.89
CA PHE A 180 -1.86 -0.49 -17.19
C PHE A 180 -0.75 -1.55 -17.18
N ASN A 181 -0.27 -1.98 -18.36
CA ASN A 181 0.73 -3.04 -18.48
C ASN A 181 1.99 -2.52 -19.19
N ASN A 182 3.12 -2.52 -18.47
CA ASN A 182 4.39 -1.96 -18.93
C ASN A 182 4.98 -2.68 -20.17
N VAL A 183 4.55 -3.91 -20.49
CA VAL A 183 5.00 -4.64 -21.70
C VAL A 183 4.42 -4.02 -22.97
N TYR A 184 3.15 -3.61 -22.94
CA TYR A 184 2.40 -3.21 -24.14
C TYR A 184 2.59 -1.75 -24.52
N SER A 185 3.84 -1.27 -24.49
CA SER A 185 4.15 0.08 -25.00
C SER A 185 3.35 1.17 -24.24
N GLN A 186 3.29 1.06 -22.91
CA GLN A 186 2.55 1.98 -22.03
C GLN A 186 3.46 2.54 -20.94
N ARG A 187 3.44 3.86 -20.70
CA ARG A 187 4.10 4.51 -19.56
C ARG A 187 3.22 5.58 -18.93
N CYS A 188 3.26 5.67 -17.61
CA CYS A 188 2.63 6.77 -16.86
C CYS A 188 3.60 7.94 -16.72
N PHE A 189 3.11 9.17 -16.92
CA PHE A 189 3.83 10.41 -16.66
C PHE A 189 2.90 11.35 -15.89
N ASP A 190 3.20 11.65 -14.63
CA ASP A 190 2.44 12.53 -13.74
C ASP A 190 0.91 12.28 -13.73
N GLY A 191 0.52 11.00 -13.81
CA GLY A 191 -0.89 10.56 -13.85
C GLY A 191 -1.48 10.41 -15.26
N VAL A 192 -0.80 10.88 -16.31
CA VAL A 192 -1.20 10.69 -17.71
C VAL A 192 -0.65 9.37 -18.25
N LEU A 193 -1.53 8.48 -18.73
CA LEU A 193 -1.12 7.22 -19.35
C LEU A 193 -0.85 7.42 -20.85
N CYS A 194 0.41 7.31 -21.25
CA CYS A 194 0.84 7.44 -22.63
C CYS A 194 1.11 6.07 -23.27
N ASN A 195 0.50 5.83 -24.44
CA ASN A 195 0.72 4.65 -25.27
C ASN A 195 1.67 4.98 -26.43
N GLY A 196 2.51 4.03 -26.83
CA GLY A 196 3.49 4.15 -27.93
C GLY A 196 4.77 3.36 -27.63
N PHE A 197 5.59 3.06 -28.63
CA PHE A 197 6.81 2.26 -28.42
C PHE A 197 7.85 2.98 -27.56
N ASN A 198 7.97 4.31 -27.70
CA ASN A 198 8.84 5.13 -26.87
C ASN A 198 8.18 6.48 -26.49
N PRO A 199 7.17 6.49 -25.61
CA PRO A 199 6.38 7.68 -25.34
C PRO A 199 7.15 8.67 -24.47
N GLY A 200 6.98 9.96 -24.73
CA GLY A 200 7.33 11.06 -23.85
C GLY A 200 6.09 11.85 -23.44
N MET A 201 6.29 12.82 -22.55
CA MET A 201 5.30 13.82 -22.20
C MET A 201 5.88 15.22 -22.42
N CYS A 202 5.11 16.10 -23.04
CA CYS A 202 5.46 17.50 -23.31
C CYS A 202 4.27 18.37 -22.93
N ASN A 203 4.41 19.20 -21.87
CA ASN A 203 3.31 20.03 -21.32
C ASN A 203 1.97 19.26 -21.20
N GLY A 204 1.98 18.13 -20.51
CA GLY A 204 0.81 17.28 -20.26
C GLY A 204 0.33 16.44 -21.46
N LYS A 205 0.94 16.58 -22.65
CA LYS A 205 0.58 15.80 -23.85
C LYS A 205 1.57 14.66 -24.08
N CYS A 206 1.04 13.47 -24.32
CA CYS A 206 1.81 12.32 -24.80
C CYS A 206 2.35 12.59 -26.21
N TYR A 207 3.58 12.14 -26.47
CA TYR A 207 4.20 12.19 -27.81
C TYR A 207 5.08 10.96 -28.06
N ASP A 208 5.36 10.65 -29.33
CA ASP A 208 6.32 9.60 -29.68
C ASP A 208 7.74 10.17 -29.85
N ARG A 209 8.70 9.66 -29.07
CA ARG A 209 10.10 10.13 -29.12
C ARG A 209 10.87 9.66 -30.36
N LEU A 210 10.31 8.78 -31.19
CA LEU A 210 10.94 8.39 -32.46
C LEU A 210 10.63 9.36 -33.61
N SER A 211 9.51 10.09 -33.53
CA SER A 211 9.04 11.00 -34.58
C SER A 211 8.88 12.46 -34.13
N GLN A 212 8.90 12.74 -32.83
CA GLN A 212 8.67 14.07 -32.26
C GLN A 212 9.64 14.37 -31.11
N THR A 213 9.95 15.65 -30.91
CA THR A 213 10.80 16.14 -29.81
C THR A 213 10.09 17.23 -29.00
N CYS A 214 10.43 17.34 -27.70
CA CYS A 214 9.92 18.38 -26.81
C CYS A 214 11.06 19.33 -26.44
N ILE A 215 10.93 20.61 -26.81
CA ILE A 215 11.94 21.65 -26.59
C ILE A 215 11.22 22.83 -25.94
N ASP A 216 11.67 23.26 -24.76
CA ASP A 216 11.07 24.36 -23.97
C ASP A 216 9.53 24.23 -23.79
N GLY A 217 9.04 23.00 -23.70
CA GLY A 217 7.62 22.67 -23.57
C GLY A 217 6.80 22.71 -24.88
N VAL A 218 7.45 22.96 -26.03
CA VAL A 218 6.84 22.91 -27.36
C VAL A 218 7.12 21.54 -28.00
N LEU A 219 6.08 20.93 -28.56
CA LEU A 219 6.18 19.65 -29.27
C LEU A 219 6.40 19.86 -30.77
N CYS A 220 7.48 19.30 -31.31
CA CYS A 220 7.90 19.47 -32.70
C CYS A 220 7.98 18.13 -33.47
N ASN A 221 7.44 18.06 -34.68
CA ASN A 221 7.27 16.84 -35.49
C ASN A 221 8.55 16.38 -36.25
N SER A 222 9.73 16.59 -35.66
CA SER A 222 11.02 16.03 -36.10
C SER A 222 12.06 16.37 -35.03
N THR A 223 13.03 15.47 -34.85
CA THR A 223 14.18 15.61 -33.95
C THR A 223 15.09 16.80 -34.28
N ASP A 224 15.09 17.26 -35.53
CA ASP A 224 16.05 18.24 -36.06
C ASP A 224 15.51 19.68 -35.99
N ASN A 225 14.31 19.82 -35.45
CA ASN A 225 13.69 21.10 -35.16
C ASN A 225 14.28 21.75 -33.91
N ALA A 226 14.33 23.07 -33.91
CA ALA A 226 14.56 23.92 -32.75
C ALA A 226 13.32 24.79 -32.49
N VAL A 227 13.31 25.54 -31.38
CA VAL A 227 12.18 26.40 -30.99
C VAL A 227 12.57 27.88 -31.03
N CYS A 228 11.65 28.70 -31.52
CA CYS A 228 11.80 30.15 -31.67
C CYS A 228 10.47 30.81 -31.26
N ASN A 229 10.46 31.55 -30.15
CA ASN A 229 9.25 32.18 -29.59
C ASN A 229 8.02 31.26 -29.58
N GLY A 230 8.18 30.04 -29.04
CA GLY A 230 7.11 29.04 -28.92
C GLY A 230 6.77 28.28 -30.23
N LYS A 231 7.46 28.54 -31.35
CA LYS A 231 7.24 27.86 -32.63
C LYS A 231 8.42 26.97 -33.01
N CYS A 232 8.11 25.76 -33.48
CA CYS A 232 9.09 24.86 -34.08
C CYS A 232 9.60 25.40 -35.42
N TYR A 233 10.90 25.27 -35.68
CA TYR A 233 11.53 25.55 -36.97
C TYR A 233 12.62 24.52 -37.27
N ASN A 234 12.85 24.22 -38.55
CA ASN A 234 13.90 23.26 -38.91
C ASN A 234 15.28 23.95 -38.91
N SER A 235 16.18 23.52 -38.04
CA SER A 235 17.48 24.18 -37.83
C SER A 235 18.46 24.07 -39.01
N ILE A 236 18.22 23.13 -39.92
CA ILE A 236 19.03 22.89 -41.14
C ILE A 236 18.64 23.86 -42.25
N PHE A 237 17.39 24.35 -42.26
CA PHE A 237 16.84 25.21 -43.33
C PHE A 237 16.41 26.60 -42.87
N GLN A 238 16.37 26.88 -41.56
CA GLN A 238 15.87 28.12 -40.97
C GLN A 238 16.72 28.55 -39.76
N LYS A 239 16.67 29.84 -39.40
CA LYS A 239 17.29 30.42 -38.20
C LYS A 239 16.27 31.22 -37.38
N CYS A 240 16.61 31.51 -36.13
CA CYS A 240 15.82 32.34 -35.20
C CYS A 240 16.51 33.69 -34.83
N PRO A 241 16.90 34.56 -35.78
CA PRO A 241 17.36 35.91 -35.43
C PRO A 241 16.24 36.70 -34.73
N GLN A 242 16.58 37.32 -33.58
CA GLN A 242 15.67 38.19 -32.80
C GLN A 242 14.30 37.55 -32.43
N GLY A 243 14.20 36.22 -32.39
CA GLY A 243 12.93 35.53 -32.10
C GLY A 243 11.97 35.39 -33.28
N VAL A 244 12.43 35.65 -34.51
CA VAL A 244 11.65 35.46 -35.75
C VAL A 244 12.25 34.30 -36.55
N VAL A 245 11.39 33.37 -37.00
CA VAL A 245 11.82 32.21 -37.83
C VAL A 245 12.01 32.65 -39.27
N CYS A 246 13.25 32.57 -39.77
CA CYS A 246 13.63 32.98 -41.11
C CYS A 246 14.28 31.82 -41.89
N THR A 247 13.83 31.58 -43.13
CA THR A 247 14.47 30.64 -44.07
C THR A 247 15.91 31.07 -44.37
N LEU A 248 16.82 30.10 -44.52
CA LEU A 248 18.23 30.36 -44.81
C LEU A 248 18.43 31.06 -46.16
N TRP A 249 18.70 32.36 -46.07
CA TRP A 249 19.24 33.18 -47.15
C TRP A 249 20.66 33.66 -46.78
N PRO A 250 21.53 34.01 -47.76
CA PRO A 250 22.90 34.45 -47.47
C PRO A 250 22.98 35.69 -46.57
N SER A 251 21.97 36.56 -46.64
CA SER A 251 21.93 37.86 -45.95
C SER A 251 20.54 38.14 -45.35
N ILE A 252 20.14 37.37 -44.32
CA ILE A 252 18.89 37.62 -43.58
C ILE A 252 19.04 38.88 -42.72
N LEU A 253 18.03 39.75 -42.77
CA LEU A 253 17.79 40.81 -41.78
C LEU A 253 16.41 40.58 -41.13
N VAL A 254 16.26 40.94 -39.85
CA VAL A 254 14.95 40.97 -39.16
C VAL A 254 14.60 42.39 -38.80
N CYS A 255 13.34 42.75 -39.05
CA CYS A 255 12.78 44.06 -38.74
C CYS A 255 11.35 43.89 -38.23
N ALA A 256 11.10 44.38 -37.02
CA ALA A 256 9.90 44.07 -36.23
C ALA A 256 9.66 42.54 -36.14
N ASP A 257 8.66 42.03 -36.84
CA ASP A 257 8.20 40.64 -36.82
C ASP A 257 8.58 39.83 -38.08
N LYS A 258 9.33 40.43 -39.02
CA LYS A 258 9.52 39.89 -40.38
C LYS A 258 10.99 39.74 -40.78
N CYS A 259 11.21 38.70 -41.59
CA CYS A 259 12.47 38.40 -42.26
C CYS A 259 12.53 39.11 -43.62
N TYR A 260 13.68 39.68 -43.94
CA TYR A 260 13.96 40.35 -45.20
C TYR A 260 15.28 39.83 -45.78
N ASN A 261 15.35 39.69 -47.10
CA ASN A 261 16.60 39.38 -47.79
C ASN A 261 17.36 40.67 -48.11
N ASN A 262 18.42 40.98 -47.35
CA ASN A 262 19.18 42.22 -47.51
C ASN A 262 19.91 42.34 -48.88
N ALA A 263 19.86 41.31 -49.74
CA ALA A 263 20.31 41.38 -51.14
C ALA A 263 19.24 41.89 -52.11
N TYR A 264 17.94 41.83 -51.77
CA TYR A 264 16.81 42.13 -52.66
C TYR A 264 15.76 43.07 -52.05
N GLU A 265 15.68 43.14 -50.72
CA GLU A 265 14.66 43.83 -49.95
C GLU A 265 15.32 44.73 -48.91
N LYS A 266 14.73 45.91 -48.66
CA LYS A 266 15.15 46.81 -47.57
C LYS A 266 14.03 46.92 -46.55
N CYS A 267 14.39 46.86 -45.27
CA CYS A 267 13.48 47.27 -44.21
C CYS A 267 13.25 48.77 -44.30
N VAL A 268 12.00 49.18 -44.56
CA VAL A 268 11.57 50.57 -44.52
C VAL A 268 10.59 50.72 -43.35
N GLY A 269 10.96 51.47 -42.32
CA GLY A 269 10.10 51.77 -41.17
C GLY A 269 10.54 51.22 -39.81
N ALA A 270 11.54 50.35 -39.75
CA ALA A 270 12.28 50.16 -38.49
C ALA A 270 13.06 51.45 -38.20
N PRO A 271 13.01 52.03 -36.98
CA PRO A 271 13.85 53.17 -36.65
C PRO A 271 15.31 52.74 -36.76
N SER A 272 16.07 53.41 -37.64
CA SER A 272 17.48 53.13 -37.80
C SER A 272 18.20 53.37 -36.47
N CYS A 273 18.91 52.37 -35.96
CA CYS A 273 19.93 52.55 -34.92
C CYS A 273 21.18 53.28 -35.45
N GLY A 274 20.95 54.35 -36.22
CA GLY A 274 21.95 55.33 -36.57
C GLY A 274 22.08 56.34 -35.43
N THR A 275 23.07 56.11 -34.57
CA THR A 275 23.91 57.18 -34.00
C THR A 275 23.20 58.36 -33.31
N ALA A 276 22.01 58.17 -32.72
CA ALA A 276 21.33 59.23 -31.96
C ALA A 276 20.41 58.68 -30.84
N CYS A 277 20.97 58.51 -29.65
CA CYS A 277 20.25 58.67 -28.37
C CYS A 277 20.78 59.91 -27.64
N CYS A 278 20.90 61.02 -28.38
CA CYS A 278 21.11 62.38 -27.89
C CYS A 278 20.37 63.34 -28.83
N GLY A 279 19.85 64.44 -28.27
CA GLY A 279 18.86 65.29 -28.92
C GLY A 279 19.40 66.24 -30.00
N SER A 280 18.47 66.79 -30.79
CA SER A 280 18.73 67.70 -31.91
C SER A 280 19.45 68.99 -31.50
N GLY A 281 20.52 69.32 -32.21
CA GLY A 281 21.21 70.62 -32.18
C GLY A 281 21.88 70.88 -33.54
N PRO A 282 21.75 72.08 -34.14
CA PRO A 282 22.16 72.31 -35.52
C PRO A 282 23.65 72.62 -35.66
N GLY A 283 24.29 71.94 -36.63
CA GLY A 283 25.56 72.37 -37.23
C GLY A 283 26.84 71.90 -36.55
N PHE A 284 27.48 70.89 -37.15
CA PHE A 284 28.91 70.91 -37.49
C PHE A 284 29.16 69.90 -38.61
N GLY A 285 29.78 70.34 -39.71
CA GLY A 285 30.10 69.47 -40.85
C GLY A 285 31.45 68.79 -40.66
N GLY A 286 31.48 67.46 -40.68
CA GLY A 286 32.70 66.65 -40.66
C GLY A 286 32.53 65.41 -41.53
N ASN A 287 33.36 65.27 -42.57
CA ASN A 287 33.27 64.18 -43.54
C ASN A 287 34.25 63.06 -43.16
N THR A 288 33.76 61.87 -42.83
CA THR A 288 34.60 60.72 -42.45
C THR A 288 34.25 59.48 -43.27
N THR A 289 35.07 59.21 -44.29
CA THR A 289 35.01 58.00 -45.10
C THR A 289 35.44 56.78 -44.28
N PHE A 290 34.59 55.77 -44.14
CA PHE A 290 34.98 54.48 -43.55
C PHE A 290 35.40 53.48 -44.63
N HIS A 291 36.67 53.07 -44.59
CA HIS A 291 37.14 51.89 -45.31
C HIS A 291 36.64 50.62 -44.62
N SER A 292 36.19 49.64 -45.41
CA SER A 292 35.90 48.30 -44.91
C SER A 292 37.20 47.49 -44.74
N SER A 293 37.54 47.12 -43.50
CA SER A 293 38.51 46.07 -43.19
C SER A 293 37.81 44.85 -42.60
N SER A 294 38.23 43.66 -43.02
CA SER A 294 37.65 42.38 -42.60
C SER A 294 38.39 41.77 -41.40
N TYR A 295 37.66 40.95 -40.63
CA TYR A 295 38.09 40.17 -39.46
C TYR A 295 38.45 40.95 -38.18
N GLY A 296 38.14 40.35 -37.03
CA GLY A 296 38.58 40.79 -35.69
C GLY A 296 37.45 41.21 -34.76
N THR A 297 37.15 40.39 -33.76
CA THR A 297 36.28 40.75 -32.63
C THR A 297 37.07 41.47 -31.54
N THR A 298 36.79 42.76 -31.29
CA THR A 298 37.36 43.51 -30.16
C THR A 298 36.29 44.36 -29.50
N THR A 299 36.10 44.19 -28.19
CA THR A 299 35.14 44.98 -27.39
C THR A 299 35.79 46.25 -26.88
N ILE A 300 35.12 47.40 -27.00
CA ILE A 300 35.56 48.68 -26.41
C ILE A 300 34.39 49.29 -25.64
N PHE A 301 34.62 49.59 -24.36
CA PHE A 301 33.74 50.42 -23.54
C PHE A 301 34.22 51.88 -23.62
N GLY A 302 33.30 52.83 -23.72
CA GLY A 302 33.60 54.26 -23.70
C GLY A 302 32.52 55.06 -22.97
N THR A 303 32.91 55.79 -21.93
CA THR A 303 32.05 56.69 -21.16
C THR A 303 32.45 58.14 -21.42
N CYS A 304 31.49 59.00 -21.77
CA CYS A 304 31.73 60.42 -21.96
C CYS A 304 30.92 61.25 -20.96
N THR A 305 31.61 62.08 -20.18
CA THR A 305 31.01 63.15 -19.35
C THR A 305 31.31 64.49 -20.04
N ALA A 306 30.35 65.40 -20.09
CA ALA A 306 30.42 66.57 -20.96
C ALA A 306 31.28 67.72 -20.40
N CYS A 307 32.07 68.34 -21.29
CA CYS A 307 32.56 69.71 -21.13
C CYS A 307 31.56 70.70 -21.75
N LYS A 308 31.57 71.96 -21.28
CA LYS A 308 30.59 72.99 -21.66
C LYS A 308 31.28 74.35 -21.73
N ASP A 309 31.29 74.96 -22.91
CA ASP A 309 31.82 76.31 -23.14
C ASP A 309 30.78 77.23 -23.80
N SER A 310 30.68 78.45 -23.29
CA SER A 310 29.95 79.58 -23.88
C SER A 310 30.37 80.86 -23.17
N GLY A 311 31.14 81.75 -23.83
CA GLY A 311 31.79 82.89 -23.18
C GLY A 311 31.17 84.26 -23.48
N ASN A 312 31.12 85.12 -22.46
CA ASN A 312 31.45 86.55 -22.57
C ASN A 312 31.90 87.09 -21.18
N PRO A 313 32.65 88.20 -21.09
CA PRO A 313 33.48 88.51 -19.90
C PRO A 313 32.87 89.48 -18.87
N ALA A 314 33.67 89.78 -17.83
CA ALA A 314 33.51 90.77 -16.74
C ALA A 314 32.49 90.38 -15.64
N TYR A 315 32.89 89.85 -14.48
CA TYR A 315 33.82 90.48 -13.52
C TYR A 315 34.63 89.46 -12.69
N CYS A 316 35.76 89.88 -12.09
CA CYS A 316 36.69 88.98 -11.39
C CYS A 316 36.76 89.19 -9.86
N SER A 317 36.32 88.19 -9.08
CA SER A 317 36.72 87.94 -7.68
C SER A 317 36.09 86.63 -7.18
N GLY A 318 36.77 85.68 -6.52
CA GLY A 318 38.21 85.53 -6.26
C GLY A 318 38.47 84.47 -5.17
N GLY A 319 39.43 83.55 -5.38
CA GLY A 319 39.80 82.52 -4.40
C GLY A 319 40.55 81.33 -5.02
N TYR A 320 41.60 80.84 -4.36
CA TYR A 320 42.53 79.82 -4.88
C TYR A 320 42.66 78.58 -3.98
N ALA A 321 42.56 77.39 -4.60
CA ALA A 321 43.33 76.15 -4.31
C ALA A 321 43.18 75.51 -2.89
N ASN A 322 43.68 74.30 -2.58
CA ASN A 322 44.47 73.34 -3.36
C ASN A 322 44.33 71.87 -2.85
N ALA A 323 44.90 70.93 -3.61
CA ALA A 323 45.46 69.62 -3.21
C ALA A 323 44.58 68.37 -2.92
N ASN A 324 45.20 67.22 -3.21
CA ASN A 324 44.82 65.79 -3.16
C ASN A 324 46.16 65.02 -2.88
N PRO A 325 46.29 63.66 -2.85
CA PRO A 325 45.38 62.51 -2.64
C PRO A 325 45.77 61.85 -1.27
N PRO A 326 46.18 60.56 -1.05
CA PRO A 326 45.97 59.21 -1.64
C PRO A 326 45.22 58.27 -0.61
N SER A 327 45.29 56.92 -0.47
CA SER A 327 46.19 55.82 -0.92
C SER A 327 45.51 54.41 -0.89
N ALA A 328 46.17 53.40 -1.49
CA ALA A 328 45.99 51.95 -1.25
C ALA A 328 47.40 51.27 -1.31
N PRO A 329 47.66 49.97 -0.94
CA PRO A 329 47.47 48.83 -1.90
C PRO A 329 47.42 47.34 -1.37
N GLY A 330 47.00 46.38 -2.24
CA GLY A 330 47.48 44.96 -2.33
C GLY A 330 47.00 43.87 -1.32
N PHE A 331 47.18 42.55 -1.53
CA PHE A 331 47.41 41.72 -2.75
C PHE A 331 47.31 40.16 -2.49
N TYR A 332 46.76 39.38 -3.46
CA TYR A 332 47.04 37.95 -3.82
C TYR A 332 46.52 36.66 -3.09
N ARG A 333 46.09 35.69 -3.95
CA ARG A 333 46.16 34.18 -3.93
C ARG A 333 44.98 33.28 -3.46
N PHE A 334 44.88 32.12 -4.16
CA PHE A 334 44.13 30.85 -3.95
C PHE A 334 45.17 29.69 -3.85
N PRO A 335 44.85 28.37 -3.68
CA PRO A 335 43.56 27.64 -3.51
C PRO A 335 43.51 26.67 -2.28
N GLY A 336 42.47 25.82 -2.16
CA GLY A 336 42.35 24.74 -1.15
C GLY A 336 41.12 23.82 -1.38
N ASN A 337 41.08 22.63 -0.75
CA ASN A 337 40.08 21.56 -1.01
C ASN A 337 39.62 20.83 0.29
N ASP A 338 38.59 19.97 0.17
CA ASP A 338 38.22 18.81 1.02
C ASP A 338 37.39 18.94 2.35
N SER A 339 36.28 18.18 2.35
CA SER A 339 35.78 17.24 3.40
C SER A 339 35.07 17.65 4.73
N ALA A 340 33.75 17.31 4.75
CA ALA A 340 33.04 16.45 5.74
C ALA A 340 32.52 16.94 7.13
N CYS A 341 31.44 16.25 7.59
CA CYS A 341 30.82 16.21 8.95
C CYS A 341 30.07 17.48 9.47
N SER A 342 29.11 17.42 10.43
CA SER A 342 28.14 16.36 10.88
C SER A 342 27.16 16.95 11.95
N SER A 343 25.93 16.42 12.10
CA SER A 343 24.95 16.63 13.22
C SER A 343 24.37 18.07 13.37
N THR A 344 23.26 18.44 14.06
CA THR A 344 22.08 17.81 14.77
C THR A 344 20.96 18.90 14.85
N ALA A 345 19.70 18.80 15.36
CA ALA A 345 18.80 17.81 16.00
C ALA A 345 17.31 18.27 15.83
N PRO A 346 16.26 17.44 16.13
CA PRO A 346 14.84 17.76 15.84
C PRO A 346 13.91 18.01 17.07
N LEU A 347 12.65 18.39 16.79
CA LEU A 347 11.46 18.42 17.69
C LEU A 347 10.24 17.91 16.89
N ASN A 348 9.44 16.92 17.34
CA ASN A 348 8.38 16.92 18.39
C ASN A 348 7.08 17.69 17.98
N ALA A 349 5.85 17.20 18.20
CA ALA A 349 5.37 16.02 18.95
C ALA A 349 4.02 15.42 18.44
N LEU A 350 3.55 14.38 19.14
CA LEU A 350 2.32 13.59 18.94
C LEU A 350 1.00 14.37 19.05
N TYR A 351 -0.07 13.80 18.49
CA TYR A 351 -1.40 13.74 19.13
C TYR A 351 -2.13 12.42 18.78
N SER A 352 -3.04 12.00 19.65
CA SER A 352 -3.91 10.82 19.47
C SER A 352 -5.33 11.13 19.93
N CYS A 353 -6.30 10.46 19.30
CA CYS A 353 -7.68 10.27 19.73
C CYS A 353 -8.06 8.80 19.45
#